data_AF-V2XY16-F1
#
_entry.id   AF-V2XY16-F1
#
_cell.length_a   1.000
_cell.length_b   1.000
_cell.length_c   1.000
_cell.angle_alpha   90.00
_cell.angle_beta   90.00
_cell.angle_gamma   90.00
#
_symmetry.space_group_name_H-M   'P 1'
#
loop_
_entity.id
_entity.type
_entity.pdbx_description
1 polymer ?
#
loop_
_entity_poly.entity_id
_entity_poly.type
_entity_poly.pdbx_seq_one_letter_code
_entity_poly.pdbx_strand_id
1 'polypeptide(L)' 'MNVGLNVGLNKTEKKVIEILIENPSVTSVELAEKVGVTKRTIERAFKSLQEKKMIERIGSKRDGNWIVVR' A
#
# COMPACT_ATOMS: atom_id res chain seq x y z
N MET A 1 21.37 -3.82 -4.44
CA MET A 1 20.57 -5.02 -4.11
C MET A 1 19.15 -4.82 -4.65
N ASN A 2 18.79 -5.44 -5.78
CA ASN A 2 17.43 -5.32 -6.34
C ASN A 2 16.57 -6.45 -5.78
N VAL A 3 16.08 -6.22 -4.57
CA VAL A 3 15.38 -7.19 -3.74
C VAL A 3 13.95 -7.41 -4.26
N GLY A 4 13.85 -8.30 -5.25
CA GLY A 4 12.76 -9.25 -5.37
C GLY A 4 11.33 -8.71 -5.30
N LEU A 5 10.95 -7.76 -6.16
CA LEU A 5 9.54 -7.50 -6.50
C LEU A 5 8.92 -8.63 -7.35
N ASN A 6 9.34 -9.87 -7.17
CA ASN A 6 8.78 -11.07 -7.84
C ASN A 6 7.72 -11.78 -6.98
N VAL A 7 7.28 -11.14 -5.89
CA VAL A 7 6.33 -11.69 -4.90
C VAL A 7 4.88 -11.63 -5.42
N GLY A 8 4.59 -12.12 -6.62
CA GLY A 8 3.22 -12.23 -7.15
C GLY A 8 2.36 -10.95 -7.09
N LEU A 9 2.99 -9.76 -6.95
CA LEU A 9 2.29 -8.50 -6.79
C LEU A 9 1.89 -7.95 -8.15
N ASN A 10 0.65 -7.51 -8.24
CA ASN A 10 0.16 -6.81 -9.43
C ASN A 10 0.79 -5.40 -9.52
N LYS A 11 0.67 -4.76 -10.69
CA LYS A 11 1.26 -3.43 -10.94
C LYS A 11 0.75 -2.35 -9.97
N THR A 12 -0.51 -2.42 -9.56
CA THR A 12 -1.14 -1.50 -8.59
C THR A 12 -0.55 -1.72 -7.19
N GLU A 13 -0.45 -2.96 -6.72
CA GLU A 13 0.12 -3.30 -5.42
C GLU A 13 1.56 -2.80 -5.28
N LYS A 14 2.37 -2.98 -6.33
CA LYS A 14 3.75 -2.46 -6.36
C LYS A 14 3.79 -0.94 -6.20
N LYS A 15 2.99 -0.21 -6.99
CA LYS A 15 2.89 1.25 -6.89
C LYS A 15 2.41 1.72 -5.53
N VAL A 16 1.44 1.02 -4.94
CA VAL A 16 0.94 1.34 -3.59
C VAL A 16 2.06 1.21 -2.57
N ILE A 17 2.85 0.13 -2.61
CA ILE A 17 4.01 -0.05 -1.73
C ILE A 17 5.05 1.07 -1.94
N GLU A 18 5.40 1.40 -3.19
CA GLU A 18 6.36 2.48 -3.49
C GLU A 18 5.91 3.81 -2.88
N ILE A 19 4.64 4.17 -3.05
CA ILE A 19 4.09 5.41 -2.49
C ILE A 19 4.04 5.34 -0.95
N LEU A 20 3.75 4.18 -0.37
CA LEU A 20 3.75 3.99 1.08
C LEU A 20 5.15 4.10 1.70
N ILE A 21 6.20 3.69 0.98
CA ILE A 21 7.59 3.86 1.40
C ILE A 21 7.95 5.35 1.42
N GLU A 22 7.49 6.12 0.44
CA GLU A 22 7.72 7.57 0.38
C GLU A 22 6.84 8.35 1.38
N ASN A 23 5.57 7.97 1.52
CA ASN A 23 4.59 8.62 2.37
C ASN A 23 3.67 7.59 3.06
N PRO A 24 4.02 7.13 4.28
CA PRO A 24 3.23 6.15 5.03
C PRO A 24 1.89 6.69 5.55
N SER A 25 1.71 8.02 5.55
CA SER A 25 0.46 8.68 5.99
C SER A 25 -0.53 8.90 4.84
N VAL A 26 -0.22 8.46 3.62
CA VAL A 26 -1.08 8.64 2.45
C VAL A 26 -2.43 7.94 2.63
N THR A 27 -3.49 8.60 2.20
CA THR A 27 -4.84 8.04 2.27
C THR A 27 -5.17 7.16 1.05
N SER A 28 -6.18 6.30 1.18
CA SER A 28 -6.66 5.47 0.07
C SER A 28 -7.16 6.29 -1.12
N VAL A 29 -7.61 7.53 -0.88
CA VAL A 29 -8.11 8.45 -1.91
C VAL A 29 -6.93 9.02 -2.70
N GLU A 30 -5.92 9.56 -2.01
CA GLU A 30 -4.72 10.09 -2.67
C GLU A 30 -3.97 9.00 -3.45
N LEU A 31 -3.90 7.78 -2.90
CA LEU A 31 -3.35 6.63 -3.62
C LEU A 31 -4.14 6.33 -4.88
N ALA A 32 -5.47 6.42 -4.84
CA ALA A 32 -6.31 6.17 -6.00
C ALA A 32 -6.03 7.21 -7.11
N GLU A 33 -5.90 8.48 -6.74
CA GLU A 33 -5.56 9.57 -7.65
C GLU A 33 -4.14 9.42 -8.22
N LYS A 34 -3.13 9.16 -7.38
CA LYS A 34 -1.74 8.99 -7.82
C LYS A 34 -1.55 7.76 -8.71
N VAL A 35 -2.22 6.66 -8.40
CA VAL A 35 -2.09 5.42 -9.16
C VAL A 35 -3.00 5.41 -10.39
N GLY A 36 -4.03 6.28 -10.43
CA GLY A 36 -4.99 6.37 -11.53
C GLY A 36 -6.02 5.24 -11.52
N VAL A 37 -6.41 4.78 -10.32
CA VAL A 37 -7.37 3.69 -10.14
C VAL A 37 -8.50 4.13 -9.21
N THR A 38 -9.54 3.31 -9.08
CA THR A 38 -10.63 3.60 -8.14
C THR A 38 -10.20 3.34 -6.70
N LYS A 39 -10.77 4.08 -5.74
CA LYS A 39 -10.59 3.84 -4.30
C LYS A 39 -10.83 2.37 -3.92
N ARG A 40 -11.86 1.74 -4.50
CA ARG A 40 -12.18 0.31 -4.29
C ARG A 40 -11.04 -0.62 -4.72
N THR A 41 -10.28 -0.26 -5.75
CA THR A 41 -9.11 -1.02 -6.20
C THR A 41 -7.97 -0.89 -5.20
N ILE A 42 -7.74 0.31 -4.67
CA ILE A 42 -6.77 0.57 -3.61
C ILE A 42 -7.13 -0.18 -2.33
N GLU A 43 -8.40 -0.15 -1.89
CA GLU A 43 -8.85 -0.90 -0.71
C GLU A 43 -8.64 -2.41 -0.86
N ARG A 44 -8.90 -2.96 -2.06
CA ARG A 44 -8.60 -4.37 -2.36
C ARG A 44 -7.10 -4.65 -2.31
N ALA A 45 -6.28 -3.75 -2.85
CA ALA A 45 -4.82 -3.88 -2.79
C ALA A 45 -4.33 -3.82 -1.33
N PHE A 46 -4.80 -2.87 -0.52
CA PHE A 46 -4.51 -2.79 0.91
C PHE A 46 -4.82 -4.09 1.64
N LYS A 47 -6.03 -4.64 1.41
CA LYS A 47 -6.44 -5.90 2.03
C LYS A 47 -5.53 -7.05 1.60
N SER A 48 -5.22 -7.19 0.32
CA SER A 48 -4.33 -8.24 -0.17
C SER A 48 -2.90 -8.08 0.37
N LEU A 49 -2.38 -6.86 0.43
CA LEU A 49 -1.07 -6.56 0.98
C LEU A 49 -1.00 -6.83 2.50
N GLN A 50 -2.05 -6.53 3.26
CA GLN A 50 -2.17 -6.92 4.67
C GLN A 50 -2.23 -8.43 4.84
N GLU A 51 -3.03 -9.13 4.04
CA GLU A 51 -3.12 -10.60 4.06
C GLU A 51 -1.77 -11.26 3.72
N LYS A 52 -1.02 -10.66 2.79
CA LYS A 52 0.35 -11.04 2.44
C LYS A 52 1.40 -10.59 3.48
N LYS A 53 0.99 -9.92 4.56
CA LYS A 53 1.85 -9.34 5.61
C LYS A 53 2.94 -8.39 5.08
N MET A 54 2.66 -7.70 3.98
CA MET A 54 3.58 -6.72 3.40
C MET A 54 3.39 -5.31 3.94
N ILE A 55 2.19 -5.02 4.44
CA ILE A 55 1.89 -3.73 5.06
C ILE A 55 1.11 -3.95 6.33
N GLU A 56 1.31 -3.07 7.30
CA GLU A 56 0.60 -3.08 8.55
C GLU A 56 0.17 -1.66 8.90
N ARG A 57 -1.02 -1.54 9.50
CA ARG A 57 -1.53 -0.23 9.92
C ARG A 57 -1.17 -0.03 11.38
N ILE A 58 -0.36 0.99 11.65
CA ILE A 58 0.03 1.40 13.01
C ILE A 58 -0.59 2.75 13.36
N GLY A 59 -1.00 2.92 14.62
CA GLY A 59 -1.51 4.19 15.12
C GLY A 59 -3.02 4.20 15.36
N SER A 60 -3.52 5.36 15.76
CA SER A 60 -4.88 5.52 16.27
C SER A 60 -5.93 5.48 15.15
N LYS A 61 -7.22 5.36 15.50
CA LYS A 61 -8.31 5.32 14.50
C LYS A 61 -8.27 6.50 13.52
N ARG A 62 -7.86 7.69 13.98
CA ARG A 62 -7.80 8.93 13.19
C ARG A 62 -6.48 9.12 12.43
N ASP A 63 -5.34 8.78 13.02
CA ASP A 63 -4.01 9.10 12.49
C ASP A 63 -3.16 7.83 12.28
N GLY A 64 -3.81 6.76 11.84
CA GLY A 64 -3.12 5.50 11.57
C GLY A 64 -2.28 5.59 10.29
N ASN A 65 -0.98 5.38 10.42
CA ASN A 65 -0.03 5.27 9.33
C ASN A 65 0.09 3.82 8.83
N TRP A 66 0.48 3.68 7.58
CA TRP A 66 0.77 2.40 6.97
C TRP A 66 2.28 2.19 6.92
N ILE A 67 2.77 1.14 7.57
CA ILE A 67 4.16 0.73 7.49
C ILE A 67 4.29 -0.46 6.55
N VAL A 68 5.35 -0.47 5.74
CA VAL A 68 5.71 -1.60 4.90
C VAL A 68 6.58 -2.55 5.73
N VAL A 69 6.06 -3.75 5.96
CA VAL A 69 6.72 -4.83 6.69
C VAL A 69 7.34 -5.74 5.64
N ARG A 70 8.68 -5.81 5.61
CA ARG A 70 9.43 -6.51 4.57
C ARG A 70 9.93 -7.86 5.04
#